data_AF-A0A6J7PQ79-F1
#
_entry.id   AF-A0A6J7PQ79-F1
#
_cell.length_a   1.000
_cell.length_b   1.000
_cell.length_c   1.000
_cell.angle_alpha   90.00
_cell.angle_beta   90.00
_cell.angle_gamma   90.00
#
_symmetry.space_group_name_H-M   'P 1'
#
loop_
_entity.id
_entity.type
_entity.pdbx_description
1 polymer ?
#
loop_
_entity_poly.entity_id
_entity_poly.type
_entity_poly.pdbx_seq_one_letter_code
_entity_poly.pdbx_strand_id
1 'polypeptide(L)'
;MLKKKGWGTNVIDATTKSLRKLRTVPIEWINSYRDQTKAGEVLVDRRPFTILGDLRIVERRQDGAVNSSLGYFKFDDHILRNLQLNYTKPVCIEEFFKLKSEIAQLVYSHVDLMLFDKSRYERRTQELFQDLGLKNAEYSHMYERRRALEKGLKELEGIRLSKGSIKSATIEKTKDGRDYKVVFVKTAARDGGSFADGVVASEPPPAVVINRYSDQQDPLLVEAQELVRHFHKTFHDLDSHAPQSKETAQALSLISQHGLGAAKAVVDFAQVEAAKTRYSIQHFGAVLSYASRALASADRRRVQARPSHPVRTKVVHQELRYERGDRRLALLSPEEFQRRREHAEADLFRERPFLAVLRSKGSGLVDRTIRTRIVRELEVEVMDLILIDATVTTHYPWLANPAQNLRL
;
A
#
# COMPACT_ATOMS: atom_id res chain seq x y z
N MET A 1 -6.23 -14.06 21.50
CA MET A 1 -7.44 -13.36 22.01
C MET A 1 -8.63 -13.28 21.03
N LEU A 2 -8.43 -13.29 19.71
CA LEU A 2 -9.54 -13.16 18.73
C LEU A 2 -10.49 -14.37 18.65
N LYS A 3 -10.01 -15.59 18.93
CA LYS A 3 -10.84 -16.82 18.88
C LYS A 3 -11.87 -16.98 20.02
N LYS A 4 -11.86 -16.09 21.03
CA LYS A 4 -12.73 -16.20 22.24
C LYS A 4 -13.72 -15.05 22.42
N LYS A 5 -13.72 -14.02 21.55
CA LYS A 5 -14.71 -12.95 21.61
C LYS A 5 -15.89 -13.33 20.72
N GLY A 6 -17.08 -13.47 21.31
CA GLY A 6 -18.31 -13.58 20.54
C GLY A 6 -18.46 -12.34 19.65
N TRP A 7 -18.70 -12.56 18.36
CA TRP A 7 -18.96 -11.47 17.41
C TRP A 7 -20.29 -10.81 17.77
N GLY A 8 -20.28 -9.52 18.08
CA GLY A 8 -21.47 -8.77 18.47
C GLY A 8 -21.19 -7.27 18.49
N THR A 9 -22.22 -6.46 18.79
CA THR A 9 -22.16 -4.99 18.74
C THR A 9 -21.01 -4.41 19.57
N ASN A 10 -20.71 -5.01 20.73
CA ASN A 10 -19.57 -4.61 21.57
C ASN A 10 -18.21 -4.78 20.87
N VAL A 11 -18.05 -5.83 20.05
CA VAL A 11 -16.82 -6.06 19.31
C VAL A 11 -16.69 -5.09 18.14
N ILE A 12 -17.81 -4.77 17.48
CA ILE A 12 -17.85 -3.75 16.41
C ILE A 12 -17.42 -2.40 16.99
N ASP A 13 -18.06 -1.95 18.08
CA ASP A 13 -17.74 -0.67 18.70
C ASP A 13 -16.30 -0.61 19.21
N ALA A 14 -15.82 -1.66 19.89
CA ALA A 14 -14.43 -1.73 20.35
C ALA A 14 -13.42 -1.68 19.19
N THR A 15 -13.70 -2.40 18.10
CA THR A 15 -12.81 -2.44 16.92
C THR A 15 -12.80 -1.09 16.20
N THR A 16 -13.97 -0.50 15.97
CA THR A 16 -14.12 0.84 15.37
C THR A 16 -13.38 1.90 16.18
N LYS A 17 -13.54 1.90 17.51
CA LYS A 17 -12.82 2.81 18.42
C LYS A 17 -11.30 2.62 18.32
N SER A 18 -10.82 1.38 18.30
CA SER A 18 -9.39 1.09 18.15
C SER A 18 -8.85 1.55 16.79
N LEU A 19 -9.54 1.27 15.69
CA LEU A 19 -9.13 1.72 14.36
C LEU A 19 -9.08 3.24 14.27
N ARG A 20 -10.07 3.93 14.83
CA ARG A 20 -10.06 5.40 14.91
C ARG A 20 -8.85 5.91 15.67
N LYS A 21 -8.52 5.33 16.83
CA LYS A 21 -7.30 5.70 17.59
C LYS A 21 -6.04 5.54 16.75
N LEU A 22 -5.91 4.44 16.00
CA LEU A 22 -4.74 4.22 15.13
C LEU A 22 -4.63 5.24 13.97
N ARG A 23 -5.76 5.85 13.56
CA ARG A 23 -5.80 6.90 12.53
C ARG A 23 -5.58 8.30 13.09
N THR A 24 -5.96 8.55 14.33
CA THR A 24 -6.00 9.91 14.90
C THR A 24 -4.89 10.20 15.91
N VAL A 25 -4.25 9.19 16.49
CA VAL A 25 -3.16 9.38 17.45
C VAL A 25 -1.83 9.46 16.69
N PRO A 26 -1.18 10.62 16.63
CA PRO A 26 0.12 10.75 15.99
C PRO A 26 1.21 10.11 16.85
N ILE A 27 2.18 9.52 16.19
CA ILE A 27 3.46 9.05 16.73
C ILE A 27 4.54 9.92 16.10
N GLU A 28 5.55 10.29 16.87
CA GLU A 28 6.70 11.05 16.34
C GLU A 28 7.86 10.11 16.03
N TRP A 29 8.36 10.18 14.79
CA TRP A 29 9.71 9.72 14.50
C TRP A 29 10.70 10.80 14.85
N ILE A 30 11.67 10.43 15.68
CA ILE A 30 12.76 11.30 16.10
C ILE A 30 14.05 10.69 15.58
N ASN A 31 14.61 11.29 14.52
CA ASN A 31 15.94 10.95 14.03
C ASN A 31 16.93 11.99 14.53
N SER A 32 18.03 11.55 15.15
CA SER A 32 19.11 12.43 15.57
C SER A 32 20.34 12.21 14.70
N TYR A 33 20.78 13.23 13.98
CA TYR A 33 22.00 13.21 13.18
C TYR A 33 23.08 14.05 13.87
N ARG A 34 24.32 13.53 13.89
CA ARG A 34 25.49 14.32 14.31
C ARG A 34 26.03 15.02 13.07
N ASP A 35 26.10 16.34 13.11
CA ASP A 35 26.80 17.09 12.08
C ASP A 35 28.31 16.91 12.27
N GLN A 36 28.98 16.30 11.29
CA GLN A 36 30.43 16.10 11.33
C GLN A 36 31.20 17.42 11.11
N THR A 37 30.55 18.44 10.53
CA THR A 37 31.19 19.72 10.22
C THR A 37 31.17 20.69 11.39
N LYS A 38 30.26 20.50 12.35
CA LYS A 38 30.19 21.26 13.59
C LYS A 38 30.25 20.32 14.78
N ALA A 39 31.45 20.18 15.33
CA ALA A 39 31.69 19.34 16.50
C ALA A 39 30.70 19.68 17.64
N GLY A 40 29.69 18.83 17.82
CA GLY A 40 28.74 18.88 18.93
C GLY A 40 27.30 19.24 18.58
N GLU A 41 26.97 19.73 17.37
CA GLU A 41 25.57 19.99 17.01
C GLU A 41 24.84 18.69 16.64
N VAL A 42 23.74 18.40 17.35
CA VAL A 42 22.82 17.29 17.06
C VAL A 42 21.58 17.85 16.39
N LEU A 43 21.40 17.54 15.11
CA LEU A 43 20.18 17.86 14.37
C LEU A 43 19.11 16.81 14.71
N VAL A 44 17.98 17.27 15.23
CA VAL A 44 16.84 16.41 15.57
C VAL A 44 15.72 16.65 14.58
N ASP A 45 15.47 15.69 13.71
CA ASP A 45 14.32 15.68 12.80
C ASP A 45 13.15 14.99 13.51
N ARG A 46 12.06 15.75 13.71
CA ARG A 46 10.82 15.24 14.32
C ARG A 46 9.71 15.25 13.27
N ARG A 47 9.19 14.07 12.96
CA ARG A 47 8.09 13.91 12.00
C ARG A 47 6.91 13.20 12.64
N PRO A 48 5.77 13.87 12.80
CA PRO A 48 4.55 13.21 13.23
C PRO A 48 3.96 12.41 12.08
N PHE A 49 3.49 11.20 12.37
CA PHE A 49 2.70 10.37 11.46
C PHE A 49 1.70 9.53 12.26
N THR A 50 0.67 9.00 11.62
CA THR A 50 -0.31 8.11 12.28
C THR A 50 -0.08 6.68 11.80
N ILE A 51 -0.46 5.66 12.59
CA ILE A 51 -0.27 4.26 12.16
C ILE A 51 -1.04 3.97 10.86
N LEU A 52 -2.26 4.50 10.76
CA LEU A 52 -3.08 4.41 9.56
C LEU A 52 -2.98 5.72 8.75
N GLY A 53 -2.65 5.61 7.47
CA GLY A 53 -2.72 6.72 6.51
C GLY A 53 -4.13 6.93 5.96
N ASP A 54 -4.89 5.84 5.80
CA ASP A 54 -6.29 5.86 5.38
C ASP A 54 -7.15 4.91 6.23
N LEU A 55 -8.41 5.29 6.46
CA LEU A 55 -9.39 4.51 7.20
C LEU A 55 -10.81 4.90 6.73
N ARG A 56 -11.54 3.92 6.18
CA ARG A 56 -12.96 4.04 5.86
C ARG A 56 -13.75 2.97 6.60
N ILE A 57 -14.82 3.37 7.27
CA ILE A 57 -15.75 2.48 7.97
C ILE A 57 -17.17 2.84 7.55
N VAL A 58 -17.95 1.84 7.15
CA VAL A 58 -19.34 1.92 6.73
C VAL A 58 -20.17 1.08 7.71
N GLU A 59 -21.07 1.73 8.45
CA GLU A 59 -21.93 1.10 9.45
C GLU A 59 -23.36 0.98 8.92
N ARG A 60 -24.00 -0.17 9.13
CA ARG A 60 -25.45 -0.33 8.94
C ARG A 60 -26.12 -0.35 10.31
N ARG A 61 -27.10 0.55 10.49
CA ARG A 61 -27.92 0.62 11.72
C ARG A 61 -29.33 0.14 11.45
N GLN A 62 -29.87 -0.66 12.34
CA GLN A 62 -31.31 -0.97 12.43
C GLN A 62 -31.69 -0.91 13.91
N ASP A 63 -32.88 -0.38 14.21
CA ASP A 63 -33.41 -0.25 15.58
C ASP A 63 -32.44 0.43 16.56
N GLY A 64 -31.69 1.43 16.09
CA GLY A 64 -30.72 2.18 16.90
C GLY A 64 -29.39 1.47 17.17
N ALA A 65 -29.23 0.20 16.78
CA ALA A 65 -28.00 -0.58 16.96
C ALA A 65 -27.24 -0.76 15.64
N VAL A 66 -25.90 -0.79 15.72
CA VAL A 66 -25.04 -1.13 14.57
C VAL A 66 -25.04 -2.66 14.42
N ASN A 67 -25.66 -3.14 13.34
CA ASN A 67 -25.81 -4.57 13.04
C ASN A 67 -24.71 -5.11 12.12
N SER A 68 -24.11 -4.24 11.30
CA SER A 68 -22.92 -4.59 10.53
C SER A 68 -22.00 -3.39 10.33
N SER A 69 -20.70 -3.67 10.24
CA SER A 69 -19.66 -2.68 9.94
C SER A 69 -18.67 -3.29 8.97
N LEU A 70 -18.41 -2.59 7.86
CA LEU A 70 -17.47 -2.98 6.81
C LEU A 70 -16.57 -1.80 6.49
N GLY A 71 -15.32 -2.05 6.13
CA GLY A 71 -14.38 -0.97 5.90
C GLY A 71 -13.06 -1.44 5.34
N TYR A 72 -12.19 -0.47 5.11
CA TYR A 72 -10.80 -0.72 4.75
C TYR A 72 -9.91 0.28 5.50
N PHE A 73 -8.64 -0.09 5.64
CA PHE A 73 -7.62 0.82 6.13
C PHE A 73 -6.35 0.62 5.30
N LYS A 74 -5.49 1.63 5.33
CA LYS A 74 -4.14 1.58 4.78
C LYS A 74 -3.18 2.04 5.86
N PHE A 75 -2.10 1.29 6.08
CA PHE A 75 -0.99 1.76 6.91
C PHE A 75 -0.37 3.03 6.31
N ASP A 76 0.25 3.86 7.14
CA ASP A 76 1.10 4.93 6.63
C ASP A 76 2.15 4.39 5.65
N ASP A 77 2.47 5.17 4.62
CA ASP A 77 3.34 4.74 3.52
C ASP A 77 4.72 4.28 4.00
N HIS A 78 5.24 4.87 5.08
CA HIS A 78 6.52 4.46 5.63
C HIS A 78 6.44 3.12 6.38
N ILE A 79 5.35 2.88 7.12
CA ILE A 79 5.09 1.56 7.73
C ILE A 79 4.94 0.53 6.61
N LEU A 80 4.12 0.83 5.59
CA LEU A 80 3.86 -0.07 4.47
C LEU A 80 5.17 -0.42 3.75
N ARG A 81 6.02 0.58 3.48
CA ARG A 81 7.34 0.38 2.88
C ARG A 81 8.23 -0.51 3.76
N ASN A 82 8.27 -0.29 5.07
CA ASN A 82 9.05 -1.14 5.97
C ASN A 82 8.56 -2.58 5.99
N LEU A 83 7.23 -2.79 5.98
CA LEU A 83 6.63 -4.13 5.88
C LEU A 83 7.04 -4.81 4.57
N GLN A 84 6.92 -4.12 3.43
CA GLN A 84 7.27 -4.66 2.10
C GLN A 84 8.76 -4.97 1.96
N LEU A 85 9.63 -4.18 2.59
CA LEU A 85 11.08 -4.39 2.59
C LEU A 85 11.56 -5.39 3.65
N ASN A 86 10.65 -6.04 4.38
CA ASN A 86 10.96 -6.90 5.52
C ASN A 86 11.80 -6.20 6.62
N TYR A 87 11.72 -4.88 6.71
CA TYR A 87 12.29 -4.10 7.83
C TYR A 87 11.35 -4.12 9.03
N THR A 88 11.05 -5.32 9.50
CA THR A 88 10.15 -5.56 10.62
C THR A 88 10.78 -6.55 11.58
N LYS A 89 10.41 -6.47 12.85
CA LYS A 89 10.80 -7.47 13.85
C LYS A 89 9.70 -8.54 13.88
N PRO A 90 9.97 -9.79 13.50
CA PRO A 90 8.99 -10.86 13.64
C PRO A 90 8.70 -11.08 15.12
N VAL A 91 7.43 -11.34 15.44
CA VAL A 91 6.96 -11.61 16.80
C VAL A 91 6.11 -12.87 16.73
N CYS A 92 6.34 -13.83 17.65
CA CYS A 92 5.46 -14.98 17.75
C CYS A 92 4.11 -14.56 18.35
N ILE A 93 3.14 -14.28 17.47
CA ILE A 93 1.84 -13.71 17.82
C ILE A 93 1.11 -14.56 18.88
N GLU A 94 1.21 -15.88 18.78
CA GLU A 94 0.54 -16.79 19.71
C GLU A 94 1.05 -16.65 21.14
N GLU A 95 2.37 -16.53 21.30
CA GLU A 95 3.03 -16.35 22.59
C GLU A 95 2.82 -14.92 23.12
N PHE A 96 2.98 -13.92 22.25
CA PHE A 96 2.77 -12.53 22.59
C PHE A 96 1.39 -12.27 23.20
N PHE A 97 0.34 -12.90 22.65
CA PHE A 97 -1.03 -12.75 23.16
C PHE A 97 -1.33 -13.53 24.45
N LYS A 98 -0.43 -14.39 24.94
CA LYS A 98 -0.55 -15.00 26.27
C LYS A 98 -0.17 -14.03 27.38
N LEU A 99 0.69 -13.06 27.07
CA LEU A 99 1.15 -12.02 27.97
C LEU A 99 0.03 -11.04 28.29
N LYS A 100 -0.21 -10.83 29.58
CA LYS A 100 -1.27 -9.95 30.11
C LYS A 100 -0.73 -8.57 30.42
N SER A 101 0.53 -8.47 30.84
CA SER A 101 1.18 -7.19 31.14
C SER A 101 1.76 -6.55 29.87
N GLU A 102 1.50 -5.25 29.68
CA GLU A 102 2.13 -4.47 28.61
C GLU A 102 3.66 -4.44 28.74
N ILE A 103 4.16 -4.37 29.98
CA ILE A 103 5.60 -4.46 30.25
C ILE A 103 6.15 -5.83 29.81
N ALA A 104 5.42 -6.92 30.05
CA ALA A 104 5.85 -8.24 29.59
C ALA A 104 5.91 -8.30 28.06
N GLN A 105 4.94 -7.71 27.36
CA GLN A 105 4.92 -7.65 25.89
C GLN A 105 6.09 -6.83 25.32
N LEU A 106 6.42 -5.70 25.94
CA LEU A 106 7.58 -4.89 25.58
C LEU A 106 8.89 -5.65 25.81
N VAL A 107 9.05 -6.25 26.99
CA VAL A 107 10.23 -7.05 27.35
C VAL A 107 10.37 -8.26 26.43
N TYR A 108 9.28 -8.96 26.11
CA TYR A 108 9.27 -10.09 25.19
C TYR A 108 9.85 -9.72 23.83
N SER A 109 9.35 -8.64 23.24
CA SER A 109 9.77 -8.17 21.91
C SER A 109 11.25 -7.77 21.89
N HIS A 110 11.74 -7.19 22.98
CA HIS A 110 13.16 -6.86 23.14
C HIS A 110 14.04 -8.09 23.32
N VAL A 111 13.63 -9.01 24.20
CA VAL A 111 14.41 -10.17 24.60
C VAL A 111 14.47 -11.22 23.48
N ASP A 112 13.42 -11.38 22.68
CA ASP A 112 13.44 -12.26 21.50
C ASP A 112 14.56 -11.87 20.52
N LEU A 113 14.73 -10.56 20.31
CA LEU A 113 15.81 -10.01 19.49
C LEU A 113 17.18 -10.23 20.15
N MET A 114 17.32 -9.89 21.44
CA MET A 114 18.60 -9.95 22.15
C MET A 114 19.12 -11.37 22.33
N LEU A 115 18.20 -12.33 22.50
CA LEU A 115 18.52 -13.74 22.70
C LEU A 115 18.52 -14.55 21.40
N PHE A 116 18.33 -13.96 20.22
CA PHE A 116 18.26 -14.71 18.96
C PHE A 116 19.44 -15.68 18.80
N ASP A 117 20.67 -15.17 18.93
CA ASP A 117 21.91 -15.96 18.86
C ASP A 117 22.66 -16.06 20.21
N LYS A 118 21.97 -15.80 21.33
CA LYS A 118 22.56 -15.86 22.67
C LYS A 118 21.73 -16.76 23.58
N SER A 119 22.39 -17.47 24.49
CA SER A 119 21.72 -18.26 25.53
C SER A 119 21.42 -17.44 26.79
N ARG A 120 22.04 -16.27 26.93
CA ARG A 120 21.93 -15.42 28.12
C ARG A 120 21.99 -13.94 27.76
N TYR A 121 21.16 -13.15 28.41
CA TYR A 121 21.12 -11.69 28.27
C TYR A 121 20.93 -11.04 29.63
N GLU A 122 21.70 -9.99 29.91
CA GLU A 122 21.59 -9.20 31.13
C GLU A 122 21.53 -7.72 30.79
N ARG A 123 20.75 -6.97 31.57
CA ARG A 123 20.66 -5.51 31.43
C ARG A 123 20.32 -4.87 32.77
N ARG A 124 20.90 -3.71 33.07
CA ARG A 124 20.47 -2.91 34.24
C ARG A 124 19.03 -2.44 34.02
N THR A 125 18.23 -2.34 35.07
CA THR A 125 16.82 -1.96 34.92
C THR A 125 16.67 -0.56 34.37
N GLN A 126 17.55 0.38 34.75
CA GLN A 126 17.54 1.72 34.18
C GLN A 126 17.76 1.70 32.66
N GLU A 127 18.75 0.96 32.19
CA GLU A 127 19.08 0.84 30.76
C GLU A 127 17.97 0.09 30.02
N LEU A 128 17.42 -0.97 30.60
CA LEU A 128 16.30 -1.69 29.99
C LEU A 128 15.09 -0.76 29.79
N PHE A 129 14.73 0.06 30.78
CA PHE A 129 13.61 1.00 30.64
C PHE A 129 13.86 2.02 29.53
N GLN A 130 15.10 2.48 29.37
CA GLN A 130 15.49 3.34 28.25
C GLN A 130 15.37 2.61 26.91
N ASP A 131 15.86 1.37 26.82
CA ASP A 131 15.77 0.53 25.62
C ASP A 131 14.30 0.28 25.21
N LEU A 132 13.40 0.15 26.19
CA LEU A 132 11.96 -0.04 26.01
C LEU A 132 11.19 1.29 25.79
N GLY A 133 11.85 2.44 25.89
CA GLY A 133 11.21 3.76 25.74
C GLY A 133 10.35 4.20 26.94
N LEU A 134 10.48 3.54 28.09
CA LEU A 134 9.74 3.84 29.31
C LEU A 134 10.45 4.97 30.09
N LYS A 135 10.08 6.22 29.82
CA LYS A 135 10.75 7.44 30.37
C LYS A 135 9.96 8.16 31.45
N ASN A 136 8.90 7.56 32.00
CA ASN A 136 8.05 8.20 33.00
C ASN A 136 8.83 8.51 34.28
N ALA A 137 8.50 9.62 34.95
CA ALA A 137 9.14 10.03 36.20
C ALA A 137 8.99 8.97 37.32
N GLU A 138 7.90 8.19 37.29
CA GLU A 138 7.62 7.03 38.15
C GLU A 138 8.62 5.87 38.02
N TYR A 139 9.57 5.94 37.07
CA TYR A 139 10.62 4.94 36.90
C TYR A 139 12.00 5.48 37.24
N SER A 140 12.06 6.66 37.87
CA SER A 140 13.32 7.27 38.33
C SER A 140 13.96 6.42 39.42
N HIS A 141 13.16 5.82 40.32
CA HIS A 141 13.67 5.03 41.43
C HIS A 141 13.80 3.54 41.08
N MET A 142 14.89 2.91 41.55
CA MET A 142 15.20 1.51 41.25
C MET A 142 14.14 0.51 41.74
N TYR A 143 13.48 0.81 42.87
CA TYR A 143 12.45 -0.06 43.44
C TYR A 143 11.16 -0.04 42.60
N GLU A 144 10.84 1.09 41.98
CA GLU A 144 9.66 1.22 41.11
C GLU A 144 9.87 0.42 39.82
N ARG A 145 11.06 0.54 39.20
CA ARG A 145 11.43 -0.27 38.04
C ARG A 145 11.37 -1.77 38.34
N ARG A 146 11.90 -2.18 39.48
CA ARG A 146 11.82 -3.57 39.94
C ARG A 146 10.36 -4.02 40.07
N ARG A 147 9.53 -3.26 40.81
CA ARG A 147 8.12 -3.59 41.04
C ARG A 147 7.34 -3.71 39.72
N ALA A 148 7.61 -2.83 38.77
CA ALA A 148 6.98 -2.84 37.46
C ALA A 148 7.36 -4.07 36.63
N LEU A 149 8.61 -4.56 36.76
CA LEU A 149 9.09 -5.76 36.05
C LEU A 149 8.66 -7.07 36.71
N GLU A 150 8.51 -7.14 38.03
CA GLU A 150 8.30 -8.40 38.76
C GLU A 150 7.16 -9.26 38.22
N LYS A 151 6.00 -8.65 37.94
CA LYS A 151 4.88 -9.38 37.36
C LYS A 151 5.17 -9.81 35.92
N GLY A 152 5.72 -8.91 35.11
CA GLY A 152 5.96 -9.17 33.70
C GLY A 152 7.01 -10.26 33.45
N LEU A 153 8.05 -10.33 34.28
CA LEU A 153 9.09 -11.36 34.14
C LEU A 153 8.57 -12.76 34.47
N LYS A 154 7.69 -12.90 35.48
CA LYS A 154 7.03 -14.18 35.77
C LYS A 154 6.17 -14.67 34.61
N GLU A 155 5.54 -13.76 33.87
CA GLU A 155 4.74 -14.12 32.69
C GLU A 155 5.63 -14.64 31.54
N LEU A 156 6.91 -14.29 31.50
CA LEU A 156 7.84 -14.67 30.43
C LEU A 156 8.47 -16.05 30.61
N GLU A 157 8.44 -16.62 31.80
CA GLU A 157 9.03 -17.94 32.05
C GLU A 157 8.31 -19.04 31.27
N GLY A 158 9.09 -19.86 30.54
CA GLY A 158 8.56 -20.91 29.69
C GLY A 158 8.02 -20.44 28.33
N ILE A 159 7.96 -19.12 28.09
CA ILE A 159 7.47 -18.61 26.81
C ILE A 159 8.46 -18.92 25.68
N ARG A 160 7.89 -19.32 24.53
CA ARG A 160 8.64 -19.60 23.31
C ARG A 160 9.10 -18.29 22.63
N LEU A 161 10.36 -18.31 22.20
CA LEU A 161 11.02 -17.29 21.40
C LEU A 161 11.10 -17.75 19.93
N SER A 162 11.55 -16.86 19.06
CA SER A 162 11.88 -17.18 17.66
C SER A 162 12.92 -18.31 17.57
N LYS A 163 13.86 -18.38 18.51
CA LYS A 163 14.86 -19.47 18.62
C LYS A 163 14.98 -20.01 20.04
N GLY A 164 14.16 -20.99 20.43
CA GLY A 164 14.19 -21.62 21.76
C GLY A 164 13.11 -21.09 22.69
N SER A 165 13.31 -21.22 24.00
CA SER A 165 12.34 -20.75 25.00
C SER A 165 13.04 -20.09 26.19
N ILE A 166 12.38 -19.12 26.82
CA ILE A 166 12.86 -18.48 28.04
C ILE A 166 12.80 -19.52 29.17
N LYS A 167 13.98 -19.91 29.67
CA LYS A 167 14.12 -20.82 30.81
C LYS A 167 13.82 -20.10 32.12
N SER A 168 14.35 -18.89 32.26
CA SER A 168 14.21 -18.08 33.47
C SER A 168 14.34 -16.59 33.14
N ALA A 169 13.60 -15.78 33.87
CA ALA A 169 13.64 -14.32 33.77
C ALA A 169 13.62 -13.73 35.19
N THR A 170 14.78 -13.38 35.71
CA THR A 170 14.95 -12.99 37.12
C THR A 170 15.46 -11.56 37.28
N ILE A 171 15.27 -11.01 38.48
CA ILE A 171 15.83 -9.72 38.89
C ILE A 171 16.86 -9.97 39.99
N GLU A 172 18.06 -9.44 39.80
CA GLU A 172 19.15 -9.52 40.76
C GLU A 172 19.61 -8.12 41.13
N LYS A 173 20.10 -7.93 42.36
CA LYS A 173 20.76 -6.68 42.74
C LYS A 173 22.12 -6.59 42.04
N THR A 174 22.49 -5.42 41.53
CA THR A 174 23.82 -5.23 40.93
C THR A 174 24.91 -5.31 41.99
N LYS A 175 26.14 -5.68 41.57
CA LYS A 175 27.29 -5.81 42.49
C LYS A 175 27.62 -4.50 43.24
N ASP A 176 27.43 -3.36 42.57
CA ASP A 176 27.60 -2.03 43.14
C ASP A 176 26.43 -1.58 44.03
N GLY A 177 25.32 -2.35 44.06
CA GLY A 177 24.13 -2.06 44.85
C GLY A 177 23.32 -0.84 44.40
N ARG A 178 23.71 -0.22 43.27
CA ARG A 178 23.14 1.04 42.76
C ARG A 178 21.90 0.85 41.90
N ASP A 179 21.68 -0.36 41.38
CA ASP A 179 20.48 -0.69 40.62
C ASP A 179 20.11 -2.18 40.77
N TYR A 180 19.06 -2.58 40.08
CA TYR A 180 18.79 -3.98 39.77
C TYR A 180 19.24 -4.29 38.33
N LYS A 181 19.50 -5.56 38.05
CA LYS A 181 19.64 -6.08 36.69
C LYS A 181 18.62 -7.18 36.46
N VAL A 182 18.14 -7.25 35.23
CA VAL A 182 17.38 -8.40 34.74
C VAL A 182 18.34 -9.42 34.14
N VAL A 183 18.04 -10.69 34.34
CA VAL A 183 18.81 -11.81 33.81
C VAL A 183 17.85 -12.77 33.12
N PHE A 184 18.06 -12.94 31.81
CA PHE A 184 17.30 -13.89 31.00
C PHE A 184 18.21 -15.03 30.58
N VAL A 185 17.70 -16.26 30.71
CA VAL A 185 18.37 -17.46 30.23
C VAL A 185 17.43 -18.19 29.27
N LYS A 186 17.98 -18.60 28.14
CA LYS A 186 17.29 -19.32 27.08
C LYS A 186 17.73 -20.76 27.06
N THR A 187 16.78 -21.68 26.94
CA THR A 187 17.09 -23.07 26.57
C THR A 187 17.10 -23.16 25.05
N ALA A 188 18.09 -23.88 24.49
CA ALA A 188 18.11 -24.21 23.07
C ALA A 188 16.78 -24.84 22.66
N ALA A 189 16.35 -24.61 21.42
CA ALA A 189 15.26 -25.38 20.86
C ALA A 189 15.64 -26.87 21.01
N ARG A 190 14.74 -27.71 21.50
CA ARG A 190 14.94 -29.16 21.38
C ARG A 190 15.07 -29.42 19.87
N ASP A 191 16.22 -29.93 19.44
CA ASP A 191 16.40 -30.46 18.10
C ASP A 191 15.37 -31.57 17.89
N GLY A 192 14.23 -31.17 17.33
CA GLY A 192 13.02 -31.99 17.20
C GLY A 192 11.88 -31.23 16.53
N GLY A 193 12.24 -30.18 15.81
CA GLY A 193 11.35 -29.32 15.05
C GLY A 193 12.20 -28.55 14.07
N SER A 194 12.80 -29.28 13.13
CA SER A 194 13.08 -28.72 11.82
C SER A 194 11.90 -27.81 11.45
N PHE A 195 12.17 -26.63 10.90
CA PHE A 195 11.23 -25.99 9.98
C PHE A 195 11.13 -26.89 8.74
N ALA A 196 10.66 -28.13 8.91
CA ALA A 196 9.99 -28.84 7.86
C ALA A 196 8.68 -28.09 7.69
N ASP A 197 8.34 -27.78 6.44
CA ASP A 197 7.00 -27.45 6.00
C ASP A 197 5.98 -28.37 6.70
N GLY A 198 5.50 -27.92 7.84
CA GLY A 198 4.38 -28.50 8.55
C GLY A 198 3.13 -28.00 7.86
N VAL A 199 2.89 -28.49 6.63
CA VAL A 199 1.54 -28.61 6.08
C VAL A 199 0.80 -29.54 7.04
N VAL A 200 0.29 -28.96 8.12
CA VAL A 200 -0.81 -29.56 8.85
C VAL A 200 -1.94 -29.62 7.83
N ALA A 201 -2.32 -30.83 7.43
CA ALA A 201 -3.55 -31.06 6.70
C ALA A 201 -4.73 -30.69 7.61
N SER A 202 -4.94 -29.40 7.80
CA SER A 202 -6.24 -28.85 8.15
C SER A 202 -7.08 -28.88 6.89
N GLU A 203 -8.34 -29.29 7.00
CA GLU A 203 -9.34 -29.07 5.95
C GLU A 203 -9.14 -27.68 5.34
N PRO A 204 -9.16 -27.56 4.00
CA PRO A 204 -8.84 -26.31 3.34
C PRO A 204 -9.76 -25.23 3.92
N PRO A 205 -9.21 -24.16 4.52
CA PRO A 205 -10.04 -23.03 4.89
C PRO A 205 -10.78 -22.58 3.63
N PRO A 206 -12.06 -22.16 3.73
CA PRO A 206 -12.77 -21.63 2.57
C PRO A 206 -11.88 -20.60 1.90
N ALA A 207 -11.65 -20.78 0.60
CA ALA A 207 -10.64 -20.07 -0.17
C ALA A 207 -10.67 -18.58 0.16
N VAL A 208 -9.76 -18.16 1.04
CA VAL A 208 -9.53 -16.74 1.28
C VAL A 208 -8.84 -16.29 0.00
N VAL A 209 -9.61 -15.61 -0.85
CA VAL A 209 -9.09 -14.93 -2.02
C VAL A 209 -8.17 -13.82 -1.51
N ILE A 210 -6.91 -14.18 -1.25
CA ILE A 210 -5.84 -13.22 -1.07
C ILE A 210 -5.61 -12.68 -2.48
N ASN A 211 -6.24 -11.56 -2.79
CA ASN A 211 -5.90 -10.81 -3.98
C ASN A 211 -4.43 -10.38 -3.83
N ARG A 212 -3.53 -11.09 -4.53
CA ARG A 212 -2.11 -10.78 -4.63
C ARG A 212 -1.95 -9.53 -5.51
N TYR A 213 -2.29 -8.36 -4.97
CA TYR A 213 -2.17 -7.09 -5.68
C TYR A 213 -0.71 -6.62 -5.85
N SER A 214 0.27 -7.32 -5.29
CA SER A 214 1.69 -6.94 -5.30
C SER A 214 2.53 -7.61 -6.40
N ASP A 215 2.00 -8.60 -7.13
CA ASP A 215 2.76 -9.31 -8.16
C ASP A 215 2.53 -8.76 -9.58
N GLN A 216 1.58 -7.84 -9.76
CA GLN A 216 1.48 -7.07 -11.00
C GLN A 216 2.33 -5.82 -10.87
N GLN A 217 3.57 -5.88 -11.38
CA GLN A 217 4.28 -4.65 -11.72
C GLN A 217 3.37 -3.80 -12.60
N ASP A 218 3.19 -2.53 -12.23
CA ASP A 218 2.44 -1.56 -13.04
C ASP A 218 2.93 -1.66 -14.50
N PRO A 219 2.06 -1.97 -15.48
CA PRO A 219 2.45 -2.11 -16.87
C PRO A 219 3.27 -0.93 -17.38
N LEU A 220 2.98 0.29 -16.91
CA LEU A 220 3.73 1.49 -17.27
C LEU A 220 5.15 1.52 -16.70
N LEU A 221 5.36 0.90 -15.53
CA LEU A 221 6.68 0.75 -14.94
C LEU A 221 7.53 -0.26 -15.73
N VAL A 222 6.91 -1.33 -16.22
CA VAL A 222 7.55 -2.32 -17.10
C VAL A 222 7.96 -1.67 -18.42
N GLU A 223 7.06 -0.91 -19.04
CA GLU A 223 7.34 -0.14 -20.27
C GLU A 223 8.43 0.92 -20.06
N ALA A 224 8.44 1.61 -18.91
CA ALA A 224 9.47 2.58 -18.58
C ALA A 224 10.86 1.94 -18.42
N GLN A 225 10.92 0.77 -17.77
CA GLN A 225 12.16 -0.02 -17.68
C GLN A 225 12.63 -0.51 -19.06
N GLU A 226 11.71 -0.92 -19.93
CA GLU A 226 12.02 -1.32 -21.30
C GLU A 226 12.62 -0.17 -22.11
N LEU A 227 12.05 1.03 -22.00
CA LEU A 227 12.56 2.22 -22.69
C LEU A 227 13.97 2.62 -22.22
N VAL A 228 14.26 2.51 -20.92
CA VAL A 228 15.61 2.77 -20.37
C VAL A 228 16.60 1.73 -20.89
N ARG A 229 16.23 0.45 -20.96
CA ARG A 229 17.07 -0.59 -21.58
C ARG A 229 17.30 -0.33 -23.05
N HIS A 230 16.28 0.10 -23.79
CA HIS A 230 16.40 0.49 -25.20
C HIS A 230 17.39 1.64 -25.40
N PHE A 231 17.37 2.64 -24.51
CA PHE A 231 18.35 3.74 -24.51
C PHE A 231 19.78 3.24 -24.31
N HIS A 232 20.03 2.44 -23.26
CA HIS A 232 21.38 1.93 -22.97
C HIS A 232 21.91 0.99 -24.04
N LYS A 233 21.03 0.20 -24.67
CA LYS A 233 21.39 -0.59 -25.86
C LYS A 233 21.78 0.30 -27.04
N THR A 234 21.03 1.36 -27.30
CA THR A 234 21.21 2.22 -28.48
C THR A 234 22.44 3.13 -28.39
N PHE A 235 22.79 3.61 -27.19
CA PHE A 235 23.90 4.56 -26.98
C PHE A 235 25.17 3.93 -26.39
N HIS A 236 25.05 2.81 -25.67
CA HIS A 236 26.16 2.20 -24.93
C HIS A 236 26.39 0.72 -25.26
N ASP A 237 25.59 0.11 -26.15
CA ASP A 237 25.67 -1.30 -26.54
C ASP A 237 25.59 -2.28 -25.34
N LEU A 238 24.86 -1.87 -24.29
CA LEU A 238 24.67 -2.67 -23.06
C LEU A 238 23.29 -3.36 -23.07
N ASP A 239 23.28 -4.68 -23.26
CA ASP A 239 22.05 -5.48 -23.28
C ASP A 239 21.44 -5.75 -21.89
N SER A 240 22.20 -5.57 -20.81
CA SER A 240 21.80 -5.94 -19.44
C SER A 240 21.99 -4.79 -18.43
N HIS A 241 21.56 -3.57 -18.78
CA HIS A 241 21.54 -2.47 -17.81
C HIS A 241 20.36 -2.60 -16.83
N ALA A 242 20.64 -2.40 -15.55
CA ALA A 242 19.63 -2.31 -14.50
C ALA A 242 19.09 -0.86 -14.44
N PRO A 243 17.81 -0.61 -14.82
CA PRO A 243 17.27 0.75 -14.90
C PRO A 243 17.35 1.48 -13.56
N GLN A 244 17.95 2.67 -13.54
CA GLN A 244 18.02 3.47 -12.32
C GLN A 244 16.71 4.22 -12.06
N SER A 245 16.36 4.41 -10.78
CA SER A 245 15.09 5.05 -10.37
C SER A 245 14.83 6.41 -11.04
N LYS A 246 15.87 7.23 -11.25
CA LYS A 246 15.75 8.54 -11.92
C LYS A 246 15.49 8.43 -13.42
N GLU A 247 16.13 7.47 -14.10
CA GLU A 247 15.93 7.21 -15.53
C GLU A 247 14.53 6.64 -15.78
N THR A 248 14.08 5.72 -14.93
CA THR A 248 12.74 5.12 -15.00
C THR A 248 11.65 6.18 -14.80
N ALA A 249 11.82 7.15 -13.90
CA ALA A 249 10.86 8.24 -13.71
C ALA A 249 10.78 9.17 -14.93
N GLN A 250 11.91 9.46 -15.58
CA GLN A 250 11.95 10.26 -16.80
C GLN A 250 11.32 9.52 -18.00
N ALA A 251 11.61 8.22 -18.14
CA ALA A 251 10.99 7.36 -19.14
C ALA A 251 9.47 7.25 -18.95
N LEU A 252 9.00 7.09 -17.71
CA LEU A 252 7.59 7.03 -17.36
C LEU A 252 6.85 8.33 -17.74
N SER A 253 7.47 9.49 -17.51
CA SER A 253 6.90 10.78 -17.93
C SER A 253 6.76 10.89 -19.45
N LEU A 254 7.72 10.34 -20.22
CA LEU A 254 7.69 10.39 -21.68
C LEU A 254 6.64 9.41 -22.26
N ILE A 255 6.54 8.21 -21.69
CA ILE A 255 5.56 7.19 -22.08
C ILE A 255 4.14 7.63 -21.74
N SER A 256 3.90 8.22 -20.58
CA SER A 256 2.56 8.68 -20.19
C SER A 256 1.99 9.76 -21.12
N GLN A 257 2.87 10.58 -21.73
CA GLN A 257 2.45 11.68 -22.61
C GLN A 257 2.30 11.27 -24.08
N HIS A 258 3.13 10.34 -24.57
CA HIS A 258 3.22 10.04 -26.01
C HIS A 258 3.11 8.54 -26.36
N GLY A 259 3.08 7.67 -25.37
CA GLY A 259 3.11 6.22 -25.53
C GLY A 259 4.50 5.65 -25.83
N LEU A 260 4.69 4.36 -25.57
CA LEU A 260 5.98 3.67 -25.71
C LEU A 260 6.58 3.77 -27.13
N GLY A 261 5.77 3.63 -28.17
CA GLY A 261 6.25 3.67 -29.55
C GLY A 261 6.83 5.02 -29.96
N ALA A 262 6.20 6.12 -29.53
CA ALA A 262 6.73 7.46 -29.77
C ALA A 262 7.98 7.72 -28.93
N ALA A 263 8.01 7.23 -27.69
CA ALA A 263 9.16 7.37 -26.81
C ALA A 263 10.41 6.63 -27.34
N LYS A 264 10.26 5.43 -27.92
CA LYS A 264 11.36 4.73 -28.62
C LYS A 264 11.86 5.52 -29.84
N ALA A 265 10.95 6.07 -30.64
CA ALA A 265 11.31 6.90 -31.80
C ALA A 265 12.08 8.17 -31.39
N VAL A 266 11.82 8.72 -30.19
CA VAL A 266 12.60 9.84 -29.64
C VAL A 266 14.04 9.42 -29.33
N VAL A 267 14.24 8.24 -28.74
CA VAL A 267 15.58 7.68 -28.47
C VAL A 267 16.36 7.48 -29.77
N ASP A 268 15.74 6.86 -30.77
CA ASP A 268 16.37 6.60 -32.07
C ASP A 268 16.69 7.90 -32.82
N PHE A 269 15.79 8.88 -32.77
CA PHE A 269 16.03 10.20 -33.36
C PHE A 269 17.18 10.94 -32.68
N ALA A 270 17.26 10.86 -31.35
CA ALA A 270 18.36 11.45 -30.60
C ALA A 270 19.71 10.83 -30.97
N GLN A 271 19.77 9.52 -31.26
CA GLN A 271 20.99 8.84 -31.68
C GLN A 271 21.50 9.39 -33.01
N VAL A 272 20.61 9.51 -34.00
CA VAL A 272 20.95 10.02 -35.34
C VAL A 272 21.36 11.49 -35.30
N GLU A 273 20.67 12.32 -34.52
CA GLU A 273 20.98 13.75 -34.41
C GLU A 273 22.24 14.02 -33.57
N ALA A 274 22.47 13.26 -32.51
CA ALA A 274 23.69 13.36 -31.70
C ALA A 274 24.94 12.95 -32.50
N ALA A 275 24.81 11.95 -33.38
CA ALA A 275 25.89 11.56 -34.29
C ALA A 275 26.30 12.70 -35.25
N LYS A 276 25.34 13.51 -35.72
CA LYS A 276 25.61 14.66 -36.61
C LYS A 276 26.35 15.80 -35.89
N THR A 277 26.05 16.00 -34.61
CA THR A 277 26.64 17.07 -33.80
C THR A 277 27.87 16.64 -33.00
N ARG A 278 28.29 15.36 -33.13
CA ARG A 278 29.34 14.72 -32.30
C ARG A 278 29.08 14.87 -30.80
N TYR A 279 27.82 15.03 -30.40
CA TYR A 279 27.45 15.19 -29.00
C TYR A 279 27.35 13.81 -28.32
N SER A 280 28.09 13.61 -27.24
CA SER A 280 28.08 12.34 -26.49
C SER A 280 26.97 12.35 -25.43
N ILE A 281 25.91 11.60 -25.68
CA ILE A 281 24.82 11.41 -24.71
C ILE A 281 25.25 10.35 -23.68
N GLN A 282 25.25 10.70 -22.39
CA GLN A 282 25.68 9.80 -21.29
C GLN A 282 24.56 9.33 -20.38
N HIS A 283 23.42 10.03 -20.36
CA HIS A 283 22.31 9.73 -19.46
C HIS A 283 20.97 9.98 -20.14
N PHE A 284 19.95 9.24 -19.73
CA PHE A 284 18.62 9.27 -20.35
C PHE A 284 18.03 10.68 -20.47
N GLY A 285 18.23 11.53 -19.46
CA GLY A 285 17.69 12.90 -19.46
C GLY A 285 18.13 13.79 -20.65
N ALA A 286 19.28 13.50 -21.28
CA ALA A 286 19.76 14.28 -22.43
C ALA A 286 18.97 13.97 -23.72
N VAL A 287 18.27 12.83 -23.77
CA VAL A 287 17.37 12.45 -24.87
C VAL A 287 16.13 13.35 -24.89
N LEU A 288 15.68 13.84 -23.72
CA LEU A 288 14.46 14.65 -23.61
C LEU A 288 14.57 15.98 -24.39
N SER A 289 15.78 16.53 -24.54
CA SER A 289 16.04 17.73 -25.34
C SER A 289 15.75 17.55 -26.84
N TYR A 290 15.60 16.30 -27.30
CA TYR A 290 15.27 15.96 -28.69
C TYR A 290 13.79 15.59 -28.87
N ALA A 291 13.01 15.45 -27.80
CA ALA A 291 11.65 14.94 -27.84
C ALA A 291 10.72 15.76 -28.75
N SER A 292 10.70 17.08 -28.62
CA SER A 292 9.84 17.95 -29.44
C SER A 292 10.15 17.84 -30.94
N ARG A 293 11.44 17.81 -31.30
CA ARG A 293 11.90 17.69 -32.70
C ARG A 293 11.63 16.30 -33.26
N ALA A 294 11.86 15.26 -32.46
CA ALA A 294 11.60 13.88 -32.84
C ALA A 294 10.11 13.65 -33.13
N LEU A 295 9.23 14.11 -32.25
CA LEU A 295 7.77 13.98 -32.42
C LEU A 295 7.27 14.75 -33.65
N ALA A 296 7.74 15.98 -33.87
CA ALA A 296 7.40 16.75 -35.06
C ALA A 296 7.89 16.07 -36.36
N SER A 297 9.04 15.39 -36.32
CA SER A 297 9.56 14.63 -37.47
C SER A 297 8.74 13.36 -37.76
N ALA A 298 8.27 12.69 -36.71
CA ALA A 298 7.42 11.50 -36.80
C ALA A 298 6.04 11.85 -37.38
N ASP A 299 5.47 12.98 -36.98
CA ASP A 299 4.21 13.49 -37.54
C ASP A 299 4.35 13.89 -39.02
N ARG A 300 5.46 14.54 -39.41
CA ARG A 300 5.73 14.86 -40.83
C ARG A 300 5.86 13.63 -41.71
N ARG A 301 6.52 12.56 -41.22
CA ARG A 301 6.63 11.29 -41.95
C ARG A 301 5.28 10.59 -42.10
N ARG A 302 4.38 10.70 -41.11
CA ARG A 302 3.00 10.20 -41.21
C ARG A 302 2.14 10.97 -42.23
N VAL A 303 2.39 12.26 -42.41
CA VAL A 303 1.68 13.10 -43.38
C VAL A 303 2.17 12.89 -44.82
N GLN A 304 3.47 12.65 -45.03
CA GLN A 304 4.06 12.48 -46.37
C GLN A 304 3.85 11.07 -46.99
N ALA A 305 3.52 10.05 -46.18
CA ALA A 305 3.34 8.67 -46.65
C ALA A 305 1.91 8.32 -47.15
N ARG A 306 1.06 9.30 -47.46
CA ARG A 306 -0.30 9.05 -47.97
C ARG A 306 -0.44 9.42 -49.46
N PRO A 307 -0.78 8.48 -50.37
CA PRO A 307 -1.20 8.83 -51.71
C PRO A 307 -2.63 9.40 -51.72
N SER A 308 -2.88 10.29 -52.68
CA SER A 308 -4.08 11.10 -52.87
C SER A 308 -5.29 10.30 -53.35
N HIS A 309 -6.15 9.88 -52.42
CA HIS A 309 -7.57 9.65 -52.64
C HIS A 309 -8.35 10.05 -51.38
N PRO A 310 -9.53 10.68 -51.48
CA PRO A 310 -10.32 11.05 -50.31
C PRO A 310 -11.06 9.81 -49.79
N VAL A 311 -10.31 8.84 -49.31
CA VAL A 311 -10.86 7.79 -48.45
C VAL A 311 -10.91 8.38 -47.06
N ARG A 312 -12.13 8.63 -46.58
CA ARG A 312 -12.47 8.89 -45.18
C ARG A 312 -11.76 7.84 -44.32
N THR A 313 -10.55 8.15 -43.87
CA THR A 313 -9.75 7.23 -43.08
C THR A 313 -10.35 7.30 -41.69
N LYS A 314 -11.13 6.28 -41.34
CA LYS A 314 -11.47 5.99 -39.95
C LYS A 314 -10.16 6.02 -39.18
N VAL A 315 -10.00 7.02 -38.32
CA VAL A 315 -9.00 6.99 -37.26
C VAL A 315 -9.33 5.72 -36.49
N VAL A 316 -8.54 4.67 -36.69
CA VAL A 316 -8.49 3.57 -35.74
C VAL A 316 -7.82 4.17 -34.52
N HIS A 317 -8.61 4.88 -33.71
CA HIS A 317 -8.34 4.88 -32.30
C HIS A 317 -8.25 3.40 -31.95
N GLN A 318 -7.09 2.95 -31.47
CA GLN A 318 -7.10 1.81 -30.59
C GLN A 318 -8.11 2.19 -29.50
N GLU A 319 -9.33 1.68 -29.65
CA GLU A 319 -10.30 1.66 -28.57
C GLU A 319 -9.57 0.93 -27.47
N LEU A 320 -9.14 1.69 -26.45
CA LEU A 320 -8.86 1.13 -25.15
C LEU A 320 -10.13 0.37 -24.80
N ARG A 321 -10.13 -0.94 -25.04
CA ARG A 321 -11.27 -1.80 -24.80
C ARG A 321 -11.39 -1.90 -23.29
N TYR A 322 -12.30 -1.10 -22.75
CA TYR A 322 -12.72 -1.16 -21.36
C TYR A 322 -13.65 -2.36 -21.21
N GLU A 323 -13.11 -3.57 -21.39
CA GLU A 323 -13.91 -4.79 -21.45
C GLU A 323 -14.73 -5.00 -20.19
N ARG A 324 -14.23 -4.56 -19.03
CA ARG A 324 -14.94 -4.64 -17.75
C ARG A 324 -16.04 -3.59 -17.68
N GLY A 325 -15.76 -2.36 -18.09
CA GLY A 325 -16.71 -1.26 -18.18
C GLY A 325 -17.85 -1.53 -19.15
N ASP A 326 -17.56 -2.11 -20.32
CA ASP A 326 -18.55 -2.49 -21.32
C ASP A 326 -19.43 -3.65 -20.83
N ARG A 327 -18.84 -4.67 -20.20
CA ARG A 327 -19.62 -5.75 -19.56
C ARG A 327 -20.54 -5.19 -18.49
N ARG A 328 -20.05 -4.30 -17.64
CA ARG A 328 -20.85 -3.65 -16.58
C ARG A 328 -21.94 -2.74 -17.13
N LEU A 329 -21.65 -2.00 -18.20
CA LEU A 329 -22.64 -1.16 -18.87
C LEU A 329 -23.84 -1.99 -19.35
N ALA A 330 -23.59 -3.21 -19.85
CA ALA A 330 -24.63 -4.13 -20.28
C ALA A 330 -25.46 -4.72 -19.12
N LEU A 331 -24.98 -4.64 -17.88
CA LEU A 331 -25.67 -5.14 -16.68
C LEU A 331 -26.51 -4.07 -15.97
N LEU A 332 -26.39 -2.79 -16.37
CA LEU A 332 -27.16 -1.71 -15.77
C LEU A 332 -28.64 -1.81 -16.14
N SER A 333 -29.50 -1.60 -15.14
CA SER A 333 -30.92 -1.35 -15.42
C SER A 333 -31.12 -0.03 -16.19
N PRO A 334 -32.24 0.14 -16.92
CA PRO A 334 -32.54 1.37 -17.64
C PRO A 334 -32.50 2.63 -16.74
N GLU A 335 -32.97 2.52 -15.51
CA GLU A 335 -33.01 3.61 -14.52
C GLU A 335 -31.61 3.97 -14.00
N GLU A 336 -30.74 2.99 -13.78
CA GLU A 336 -29.35 3.23 -13.36
C GLU A 336 -28.51 3.82 -14.48
N PHE A 337 -28.72 3.34 -15.71
CA PHE A 337 -28.07 3.91 -16.89
C PHE A 337 -28.45 5.40 -17.05
N GLN A 338 -29.73 5.73 -16.91
CA GLN A 338 -30.20 7.11 -17.03
C GLN A 338 -29.60 8.04 -15.95
N ARG A 339 -29.57 7.61 -14.68
CA ARG A 339 -28.93 8.39 -13.60
C ARG A 339 -27.44 8.61 -13.83
N ARG A 340 -26.71 7.58 -14.25
CA ARG A 340 -25.27 7.69 -14.55
C ARG A 340 -25.02 8.55 -15.78
N ARG A 341 -25.91 8.52 -16.77
CA ARG A 341 -25.87 9.41 -17.93
C ARG A 341 -26.02 10.87 -17.53
N GLU A 342 -27.00 11.21 -16.70
CA GLU A 342 -27.22 12.58 -16.22
C GLU A 342 -26.02 13.12 -15.43
N HIS A 343 -25.43 12.29 -14.58
CA HIS A 343 -24.22 12.63 -13.84
C HIS A 343 -23.01 12.86 -14.79
N ALA A 344 -22.76 11.93 -15.71
CA ALA A 344 -21.69 12.03 -16.69
C ALA A 344 -21.88 13.23 -17.64
N GLU A 345 -23.12 13.59 -17.96
CA GLU A 345 -23.47 14.79 -18.72
C GLU A 345 -23.13 16.07 -17.96
N ALA A 346 -23.55 16.16 -16.69
CA ALA A 346 -23.29 17.33 -15.85
C ALA A 346 -21.79 17.59 -15.68
N ASP A 347 -21.01 16.55 -15.41
CA ASP A 347 -19.56 16.66 -15.25
C ASP A 347 -18.86 16.99 -16.57
N LEU A 348 -19.28 16.36 -17.68
CA LEU A 348 -18.70 16.63 -19.00
C LEU A 348 -18.94 18.07 -19.46
N PHE A 349 -20.11 18.63 -19.18
CA PHE A 349 -20.41 20.02 -19.52
C PHE A 349 -19.73 21.03 -18.59
N ARG A 350 -19.49 20.66 -17.32
CA ARG A 350 -18.68 21.47 -16.41
C ARG A 350 -17.24 21.58 -16.89
N GLU A 351 -16.64 20.47 -17.30
CA GLU A 351 -15.26 20.44 -17.80
C GLU A 351 -15.12 21.04 -19.20
N ARG A 352 -16.14 20.88 -20.05
CA ARG A 352 -16.13 21.31 -21.45
C ARG A 352 -17.46 21.96 -21.84
N PRO A 353 -17.68 23.24 -21.47
CA PRO A 353 -18.94 23.94 -21.71
C PRO A 353 -19.38 23.97 -23.18
N PHE A 354 -18.43 23.98 -24.13
CA PHE A 354 -18.73 23.99 -25.56
C PHE A 354 -19.49 22.73 -26.04
N LEU A 355 -19.37 21.59 -25.32
CA LEU A 355 -20.09 20.35 -25.67
C LEU A 355 -21.60 20.46 -25.42
N ALA A 356 -22.03 21.30 -24.47
CA ALA A 356 -23.45 21.57 -24.25
C ALA A 356 -24.09 22.27 -25.46
N VAL A 357 -23.34 23.17 -26.10
CA VAL A 357 -23.76 23.90 -27.32
C VAL A 357 -23.78 22.99 -28.56
N LEU A 358 -22.90 21.97 -28.61
CA LEU A 358 -22.92 20.97 -29.68
C LEU A 358 -24.08 19.97 -29.55
N ARG A 359 -24.58 19.73 -28.34
CA ARG A 359 -25.73 18.85 -28.09
C ARG A 359 -27.04 19.45 -28.62
N SER A 360 -27.26 20.75 -28.43
CA SER A 360 -28.45 21.43 -28.97
C SER A 360 -28.51 21.42 -30.49
N LYS A 361 -27.39 21.10 -31.16
CA LYS A 361 -27.28 20.90 -32.61
C LYS A 361 -27.41 19.44 -33.06
N GLY A 362 -27.79 18.52 -32.16
CA GLY A 362 -28.10 17.12 -32.50
C GLY A 362 -26.89 16.23 -32.83
N SER A 363 -25.69 16.58 -32.36
CA SER A 363 -24.48 15.80 -32.68
C SER A 363 -24.36 14.52 -31.83
N GLY A 364 -24.47 13.35 -32.47
CA GLY A 364 -24.25 12.03 -31.85
C GLY A 364 -22.81 11.78 -31.34
N LEU A 365 -21.91 12.74 -31.52
CA LEU A 365 -20.59 12.76 -30.90
C LEU A 365 -20.70 12.94 -29.37
N VAL A 366 -21.65 13.75 -28.91
CA VAL A 366 -21.86 14.03 -27.49
C VAL A 366 -22.29 12.75 -26.77
N ASP A 367 -23.25 12.01 -27.33
CA ASP A 367 -23.73 10.74 -26.77
C ASP A 367 -22.65 9.67 -26.72
N ARG A 368 -21.79 9.58 -27.74
CA ARG A 368 -20.63 8.68 -27.73
C ARG A 368 -19.62 9.05 -26.64
N THR A 369 -19.40 10.34 -26.43
CA THR A 369 -18.46 10.84 -25.42
C THR A 369 -18.98 10.55 -24.01
N ILE A 370 -20.28 10.75 -23.78
CA ILE A 370 -20.95 10.41 -22.52
C ILE A 370 -20.87 8.90 -22.27
N ARG A 371 -21.22 8.08 -23.27
CA ARG A 371 -21.12 6.62 -23.15
C ARG A 371 -19.70 6.17 -22.80
N THR A 372 -18.69 6.71 -23.48
CA THR A 372 -17.28 6.37 -23.21
C THR A 372 -16.87 6.75 -21.79
N ARG A 373 -17.40 7.86 -21.26
CA ARG A 373 -17.13 8.29 -19.88
C ARG A 373 -17.78 7.35 -18.86
N ILE A 374 -19.04 6.97 -19.07
CA ILE A 374 -19.73 5.98 -18.22
C ILE A 374 -18.96 4.66 -18.21
N VAL A 375 -18.51 4.18 -19.38
CA VAL A 375 -17.73 2.95 -19.51
C VAL A 375 -16.40 3.05 -18.74
N ARG A 376 -15.71 4.19 -18.79
CA ARG A 376 -14.47 4.41 -18.03
C ARG A 376 -14.70 4.44 -16.52
N GLU A 377 -15.77 5.08 -16.06
CA GLU A 377 -16.15 5.10 -14.65
C GLU A 377 -16.47 3.68 -14.16
N LEU A 378 -17.21 2.92 -14.97
CA LEU A 378 -17.51 1.51 -14.70
C LEU A 378 -16.27 0.61 -14.77
N GLU A 379 -15.23 0.94 -15.54
CA GLU A 379 -13.99 0.15 -15.60
C GLU A 379 -13.25 0.18 -14.25
N VAL A 380 -13.19 1.36 -13.62
CA VAL A 380 -12.40 1.60 -12.39
C VAL A 380 -13.19 1.37 -11.10
N GLU A 381 -14.50 1.12 -11.19
CA GLU A 381 -15.35 0.91 -10.03
C GLU A 381 -14.95 -0.37 -9.26
N VAL A 382 -14.75 -0.23 -7.95
CA VAL A 382 -14.09 -1.24 -7.11
C VAL A 382 -14.95 -2.50 -6.93
N MET A 383 -16.27 -2.41 -7.08
CA MET A 383 -17.22 -3.51 -6.88
C MET A 383 -17.81 -4.00 -8.21
N ASP A 384 -17.94 -5.33 -8.37
CA ASP A 384 -18.63 -5.91 -9.53
C ASP A 384 -20.15 -5.75 -9.43
N LEU A 385 -20.78 -5.45 -10.58
CA LEU A 385 -22.24 -5.42 -10.69
C LEU A 385 -22.75 -6.86 -10.71
N ILE A 386 -23.50 -7.25 -9.67
CA ILE A 386 -24.12 -8.57 -9.58
C ILE A 386 -25.57 -8.42 -10.06
N LEU A 387 -25.95 -9.20 -11.07
CA LEU A 387 -27.36 -9.37 -11.43
C LEU A 387 -28.05 -10.18 -10.32
N ILE A 388 -28.99 -9.55 -9.66
CA ILE A 388 -29.85 -10.22 -8.68
C ILE A 388 -31.04 -10.76 -9.45
N ASP A 389 -31.20 -12.09 -9.44
CA ASP A 389 -32.31 -12.78 -10.11
C ASP A 389 -33.66 -12.23 -9.59
N ALA A 390 -34.61 -12.02 -10.51
CA ALA A 390 -35.93 -11.49 -10.20
C ALA A 390 -36.68 -12.36 -9.17
N THR A 391 -36.37 -13.67 -9.12
CA THR A 391 -36.90 -14.60 -8.11
C THR A 391 -36.45 -14.23 -6.68
N VAL A 392 -35.21 -13.76 -6.51
CA VAL A 392 -34.65 -13.31 -5.23
C VAL A 392 -35.32 -12.00 -4.79
N THR A 393 -35.59 -11.11 -5.74
CA THR A 393 -36.32 -9.86 -5.50
C THR A 393 -37.78 -10.10 -5.09
N THR A 394 -38.37 -11.21 -5.56
CA THR A 394 -39.74 -11.63 -5.20
C THR A 394 -39.80 -12.18 -3.77
N HIS A 395 -38.77 -12.92 -3.34
CA HIS A 395 -38.64 -13.38 -1.95
C HIS A 395 -38.15 -12.31 -0.97
N TYR A 396 -37.41 -11.31 -1.46
CA TYR A 396 -36.86 -10.23 -0.67
C TYR A 396 -37.13 -8.88 -1.35
N PRO A 397 -38.35 -8.32 -1.18
CA PRO A 397 -38.80 -7.12 -1.89
C PRO A 397 -37.93 -5.87 -1.67
N TRP A 398 -37.19 -5.83 -0.56
CA TRP A 398 -36.29 -4.73 -0.20
C TRP A 398 -35.00 -4.67 -1.04
N LEU A 399 -34.70 -5.69 -1.85
CA LEU A 399 -33.59 -5.67 -2.81
C LEU A 399 -33.93 -4.97 -4.13
N ALA A 400 -35.22 -4.74 -4.43
CA ALA A 400 -35.66 -4.19 -5.71
C ALA A 400 -35.34 -2.71 -5.90
N ASN A 401 -35.24 -1.94 -4.80
CA ASN A 401 -35.12 -0.49 -4.90
C ASN A 401 -34.34 0.09 -3.70
N PRO A 402 -33.00 0.14 -3.76
CA PRO A 402 -32.18 0.64 -2.66
C PRO A 402 -32.38 2.15 -2.38
N ALA A 403 -33.09 2.88 -3.26
CA ALA A 403 -33.31 4.32 -3.14
C ALA A 403 -34.70 4.74 -2.63
N GLN A 404 -35.68 3.83 -2.52
CA GLN A 404 -37.06 4.21 -2.11
C GLN A 404 -37.42 3.95 -0.65
N ASN A 405 -36.55 3.35 0.16
CA ASN A 405 -36.83 3.12 1.58
C ASN A 405 -36.38 4.27 2.51
N LEU A 406 -36.07 5.44 1.96
CA LEU A 406 -36.02 6.69 2.72
C LEU A 406 -37.39 7.37 2.64
N ARG A 407 -38.33 6.92 3.49
CA ARG A 407 -39.36 7.85 3.97
C ARG A 407 -38.76 8.64 5.13
N LEU A 408 -38.92 9.96 5.03
CA LEU A 408 -38.46 11.02 5.92
C LEU A 408 -38.69 10.73 7.41
#